data_AF-A0A3C0S5C5-F1
#
_entry.id   AF-A0A3C0S5C5-F1
#
_cell.length_a   1.000
_cell.length_b   1.000
_cell.length_c   1.000
_cell.angle_alpha   90.00
_cell.angle_beta   90.00
_cell.angle_gamma   90.00
#
_symmetry.space_group_name_H-M   'P 1'
#
loop_
_entity.id
_entity.type
_entity.pdbx_description
1 polymer ?
#
loop_
_entity_poly.entity_id
_entity_poly.type
_entity_poly.pdbx_seq_one_letter_code
_entity_poly.pdbx_strand_id
1 'polypeptide(L)'
;MFAAEARRIKTQNKLIGDMTQIPAIVADKMDKFVPVKIITMIKRITAYWNDRSSSWRKERDEAWSRPETEHWLAFFKSVRSQTTGNKVLEVGTATGYFANIMTLAGFEVTAVDLSPQMIEYAKLVSQELELRVDYRVMDAQVLHFEANTFDFVFTRLMTWTIPDLEKCYREMERVLKPGGKLINLDADFGKTV
;
A
#
# COMPACT_ATOMS: atom_id res chain seq x y z
N MET A 1 4.96 -34.37 6.43
CA MET A 1 6.17 -33.71 6.99
C MET A 1 5.90 -32.23 7.30
N PHE A 2 4.77 -31.92 7.96
CA PHE A 2 4.32 -30.54 8.29
C PHE A 2 3.67 -30.45 9.69
N ALA A 3 3.83 -31.50 10.51
CA ALA A 3 3.26 -31.58 11.87
C ALA A 3 4.33 -31.60 12.98
N ALA A 4 5.61 -31.50 12.63
CA ALA A 4 6.73 -31.53 13.59
C ALA A 4 7.18 -30.13 14.04
N GLU A 5 7.11 -29.10 13.18
CA GLU A 5 7.52 -27.73 13.55
C GLU A 5 6.51 -27.04 14.50
N ALA A 6 5.22 -27.37 14.38
CA ALA A 6 4.16 -26.80 15.23
C ALA A 6 4.19 -27.30 16.69
N ARG A 7 4.90 -28.39 16.99
CA ARG A 7 5.12 -28.85 18.37
C ARG A 7 6.29 -28.16 19.07
N ARG A 8 7.23 -27.59 18.32
CA ARG A 8 8.42 -26.91 18.88
C ARG A 8 8.08 -25.55 19.50
N ILE A 9 7.04 -24.88 19.00
CA ILE A 9 6.57 -23.58 19.51
C ILE A 9 5.73 -23.74 20.79
N LYS A 10 5.04 -24.88 20.99
CA LYS A 10 4.24 -25.12 22.20
C LYS A 10 5.06 -25.54 23.42
N THR A 11 6.27 -26.07 23.25
CA THR A 11 7.14 -26.48 24.38
C THR A 11 8.08 -25.39 24.89
N GLN A 12 8.23 -24.25 24.19
CA GLN A 12 8.99 -23.11 24.72
C GLN A 12 8.19 -22.15 25.61
N ASN A 13 6.86 -22.33 25.72
CA ASN A 13 6.02 -21.56 26.65
C ASN A 13 6.00 -22.09 28.10
N LYS A 14 6.99 -22.91 28.50
CA LYS A 14 7.07 -23.50 29.84
C LYS A 14 8.14 -22.91 30.75
N LEU A 15 8.63 -21.71 30.43
CA LEU A 15 9.54 -20.92 31.29
C LEU A 15 9.00 -19.50 31.52
N ILE A 16 7.70 -19.38 31.79
CA ILE A 16 7.21 -18.21 32.52
C ILE A 16 7.36 -18.57 33.99
N GLY A 17 8.49 -18.16 34.57
CA GLY A 17 8.67 -18.14 36.02
C GLY A 17 7.57 -17.28 36.66
N ASP A 18 7.25 -17.60 37.91
CA ASP A 18 6.28 -16.91 38.74
C ASP A 18 6.36 -15.38 38.59
N MET A 19 5.29 -14.78 38.04
CA MET A 19 5.21 -13.35 37.73
C MET A 19 5.11 -12.46 38.98
N THR A 20 5.07 -13.03 40.18
CA THR A 20 5.09 -12.28 41.44
C THR A 20 6.47 -11.75 41.85
N GLN A 21 7.53 -12.05 41.08
CA GLN A 21 8.93 -11.77 41.43
C GLN A 21 9.64 -10.77 40.48
N ILE A 22 8.92 -10.05 39.61
CA ILE A 22 9.55 -9.03 38.74
C ILE A 22 9.83 -7.76 39.55
N PRO A 23 11.09 -7.28 39.67
CA PRO A 23 11.39 -6.02 40.33
C PRO A 23 10.65 -4.87 39.63
N ALA A 24 10.02 -3.96 40.40
CA ALA A 24 9.20 -2.85 39.88
C ALA A 24 9.89 -2.00 38.78
N ILE A 25 11.23 -1.98 38.76
CA ILE A 25 12.06 -1.31 37.75
C ILE A 25 11.94 -1.90 36.33
N VAL A 26 11.58 -3.19 36.19
CA VAL A 26 11.40 -3.84 34.89
C VAL A 26 9.99 -3.64 34.35
N ALA A 27 8.97 -3.62 35.23
CA ALA A 27 7.59 -3.32 34.85
C ALA A 27 7.46 -1.89 34.28
N ASP A 28 8.13 -0.91 34.91
CA ASP A 28 8.11 0.51 34.49
C ASP A 28 8.83 0.75 33.14
N LYS A 29 9.70 -0.18 32.71
CA LYS A 29 10.34 -0.17 31.38
C LYS A 29 9.56 -0.96 30.32
N MET A 30 8.70 -1.89 30.71
CA MET A 30 7.83 -2.65 29.80
C MET A 30 6.52 -1.91 29.49
N ASP A 31 6.07 -0.99 30.37
CA ASP A 31 4.93 -0.09 30.10
C ASP A 31 5.18 0.92 28.96
N LYS A 32 6.39 0.97 28.41
CA LYS A 32 6.70 1.75 27.20
C LYS A 32 6.34 1.04 25.89
N PHE A 33 5.96 -0.23 25.93
CA PHE A 33 5.37 -0.94 24.79
C PHE A 33 3.85 -0.97 24.90
N VAL A 34 3.24 0.21 24.74
CA VAL A 34 1.78 0.28 24.56
C VAL A 34 1.46 -0.35 23.20
N PRO A 35 0.62 -1.41 23.11
CA PRO A 35 0.13 -1.89 21.82
C PRO A 35 -0.68 -0.75 21.19
N VAL A 36 -0.09 -0.09 20.21
CA VAL A 36 -0.78 0.95 19.45
C VAL A 36 -1.92 0.26 18.70
N LYS A 37 -3.17 0.55 19.10
CA LYS A 37 -4.35 0.05 18.40
C LYS A 37 -4.26 0.43 16.91
N ILE A 38 -4.65 -0.46 16.00
CA ILE A 38 -4.60 -0.25 14.53
C ILE A 38 -5.17 1.12 14.12
N ILE A 39 -6.30 1.54 14.71
CA ILE A 39 -6.91 2.85 14.47
C ILE A 39 -5.95 4.02 14.77
N THR A 40 -5.21 3.94 15.88
CA THR A 40 -4.22 4.94 16.26
C THR A 40 -3.04 4.95 15.30
N MET A 41 -2.65 3.78 14.78
CA MET A 41 -1.57 3.66 13.80
C MET A 41 -1.98 4.25 12.44
N ILE A 42 -3.18 3.94 11.95
CA ILE A 42 -3.76 4.54 10.73
C ILE A 42 -3.73 6.06 10.83
N LYS A 43 -4.23 6.63 11.93
CA LYS A 43 -4.21 8.10 12.13
C LYS A 43 -2.80 8.69 12.07
N ARG A 44 -1.81 8.02 12.64
CA ARG A 44 -0.40 8.46 12.60
C ARG A 44 0.18 8.40 11.20
N ILE A 45 -0.09 7.31 10.47
CA ILE A 45 0.35 7.13 9.08
C ILE A 45 -0.29 8.21 8.19
N THR A 46 -1.60 8.44 8.31
CA THR A 46 -2.30 9.52 7.60
C THR A 46 -1.65 10.87 7.88
N ALA A 47 -1.45 11.23 9.15
CA ALA A 47 -0.85 12.51 9.51
C ALA A 47 0.58 12.68 8.95
N TYR A 48 1.39 11.61 9.00
CA TYR A 48 2.74 11.61 8.44
C TYR A 48 2.75 11.88 6.94
N TRP A 49 1.89 11.19 6.17
CA TRP A 49 1.82 11.38 4.72
C TRP A 49 1.16 12.69 4.31
N ASN A 50 0.23 13.21 5.11
CA ASN A 50 -0.31 14.56 4.93
C ASN A 50 0.80 15.62 5.06
N ASP A 51 1.63 15.53 6.09
CA ASP A 51 2.75 16.46 6.32
C ASP A 51 3.79 16.38 5.18
N ARG A 52 4.12 15.16 4.74
CA ARG A 52 5.11 14.93 3.67
C ARG A 52 4.61 15.25 2.26
N SER A 53 3.29 15.37 2.06
CA SER A 53 2.64 15.47 0.74
C SER A 53 3.25 16.52 -0.20
N SER A 54 3.56 17.71 0.31
CA SER A 54 4.16 18.80 -0.48
C SER A 54 5.55 18.46 -1.02
N SER A 55 6.43 17.90 -0.18
CA SER A 55 7.75 17.43 -0.59
C SER A 55 7.66 16.28 -1.59
N TRP A 56 6.73 15.35 -1.37
CA TRP A 56 6.51 14.22 -2.26
C TRP A 56 6.00 14.67 -3.63
N ARG A 57 5.10 15.66 -3.67
CA ARG A 57 4.66 16.29 -4.92
C ARG A 57 5.87 16.80 -5.71
N LYS A 58 6.73 17.60 -5.08
CA LYS A 58 7.92 18.16 -5.75
C LYS A 58 8.82 17.06 -6.32
N GLU A 59 9.12 16.02 -5.55
CA GLU A 59 9.93 14.88 -6.01
C GLU A 59 9.29 14.15 -7.20
N ARG A 60 7.95 14.08 -7.26
CA ARG A 60 7.20 13.42 -8.35
C ARG A 60 7.04 14.31 -9.57
N ASP A 61 6.91 15.63 -9.40
CA ASP A 61 6.92 16.60 -10.50
C ASP A 61 8.24 16.49 -11.27
N GLU A 62 9.37 16.41 -10.54
CA GLU A 62 10.69 16.19 -11.14
C GLU A 62 10.84 14.82 -11.82
N ALA A 63 10.06 13.81 -11.41
CA ALA A 63 10.13 12.47 -11.99
C ALA A 63 9.60 12.44 -13.43
N TRP A 64 8.60 13.27 -13.76
CA TRP A 64 8.03 13.35 -15.12
C TRP A 64 9.05 13.71 -16.20
N SER A 65 10.12 14.45 -15.84
CA SER A 65 11.20 14.80 -16.76
C SER A 65 12.28 13.73 -16.90
N ARG A 66 12.19 12.62 -16.17
CA ARG A 66 13.21 11.56 -16.18
C ARG A 66 12.89 10.46 -17.21
N PRO A 67 13.90 9.83 -17.84
CA PRO A 67 13.71 8.76 -18.83
C PRO A 67 12.90 7.56 -18.31
N GLU A 68 12.92 7.32 -17.01
CA GLU A 68 12.15 6.25 -16.36
C GLU A 68 10.64 6.39 -16.61
N THR A 69 10.12 7.61 -16.76
CA THR A 69 8.71 7.86 -17.11
C THR A 69 8.34 7.17 -18.42
N GLU A 70 9.18 7.31 -19.43
CA GLU A 70 8.97 6.71 -20.76
C GLU A 70 9.03 5.19 -20.68
N HIS A 71 9.96 4.64 -19.91
CA HIS A 71 10.04 3.20 -19.67
C HIS A 71 8.80 2.65 -18.97
N TRP A 72 8.27 3.36 -17.96
CA TRP A 72 7.02 2.96 -17.30
C TRP A 72 5.84 3.04 -18.24
N LEU A 73 5.73 4.11 -19.04
CA LEU A 73 4.68 4.23 -20.05
C LEU A 73 4.75 3.10 -21.08
N ALA A 74 5.94 2.77 -21.57
CA ALA A 74 6.16 1.66 -22.51
C ALA A 74 5.79 0.31 -21.87
N PHE A 75 6.17 0.09 -20.61
CA PHE A 75 5.78 -1.10 -19.85
C PHE A 75 4.26 -1.23 -19.77
N PHE A 76 3.54 -0.19 -19.33
CA PHE A 76 2.09 -0.25 -19.22
C PHE A 76 1.39 -0.36 -20.58
N LYS A 77 1.91 0.25 -21.64
CA LYS A 77 1.41 0.04 -23.01
C LYS A 77 1.56 -1.41 -23.46
N SER A 78 2.68 -2.05 -23.13
CA SER A 78 2.91 -3.48 -23.40
C SER A 78 1.95 -4.37 -22.61
N VAL A 79 1.69 -4.06 -21.34
CA VAL A 79 0.67 -4.78 -20.56
C VAL A 79 -0.72 -4.56 -21.17
N ARG A 80 -1.06 -3.32 -21.55
CA ARG A 80 -2.36 -2.99 -22.14
C ARG A 80 -2.62 -3.72 -23.45
N SER A 81 -1.61 -3.89 -24.31
CA SER A 81 -1.78 -4.57 -25.61
C SER A 81 -1.99 -6.08 -25.49
N GLN A 82 -1.59 -6.69 -24.36
CA GLN A 82 -1.71 -8.11 -24.10
C GLN A 82 -2.96 -8.48 -23.30
N THR A 83 -3.80 -7.50 -22.97
CA THR A 83 -4.91 -7.67 -22.02
C THR A 83 -6.22 -7.15 -22.62
N THR A 84 -7.31 -7.88 -22.36
CA THR A 84 -8.65 -7.51 -22.82
C THR A 84 -9.36 -6.58 -21.85
N GLY A 85 -9.10 -6.75 -20.55
CA GLY A 85 -9.58 -5.86 -19.49
C GLY A 85 -8.70 -4.60 -19.33
N ASN A 86 -9.30 -3.51 -18.87
CA ASN A 86 -8.62 -2.23 -18.73
C ASN A 86 -8.90 -1.52 -17.41
N LYS A 87 -9.69 -2.10 -16.49
CA LYS A 87 -9.99 -1.49 -15.20
C LYS A 87 -8.89 -1.76 -14.20
N VAL A 88 -8.25 -0.71 -13.71
CA VAL A 88 -7.14 -0.78 -12.76
C VAL A 88 -7.51 -0.07 -11.47
N LEU A 89 -7.25 -0.74 -10.35
CA LEU A 89 -7.17 -0.08 -9.05
C LEU A 89 -5.70 0.14 -8.68
N GLU A 90 -5.28 1.39 -8.54
CA GLU A 90 -4.04 1.72 -7.85
C GLU A 90 -4.29 1.90 -6.35
N VAL A 91 -3.52 1.23 -5.51
CA VAL A 91 -3.57 1.37 -4.05
C VAL A 91 -2.27 2.02 -3.56
N GLY A 92 -2.38 3.12 -2.82
CA GLY A 92 -1.23 3.94 -2.41
C GLY A 92 -0.75 4.86 -3.53
N THR A 93 -1.65 5.57 -4.21
CA THR A 93 -1.33 6.38 -5.41
C THR A 93 -0.45 7.61 -5.13
N ALA A 94 -0.35 8.04 -3.87
CA ALA A 94 0.28 9.30 -3.48
C ALA A 94 -0.22 10.47 -4.37
N THR A 95 0.67 11.20 -5.04
CA THR A 95 0.31 12.32 -5.91
C THR A 95 -0.04 11.90 -7.35
N GLY A 96 -0.44 10.64 -7.58
CA GLY A 96 -1.06 10.20 -8.83
C GLY A 96 -0.11 9.85 -9.97
N TYR A 97 1.21 9.74 -9.72
CA TYR A 97 2.21 9.55 -10.77
C TYR A 97 1.93 8.30 -11.64
N PHE A 98 1.79 7.12 -11.02
CA PHE A 98 1.55 5.89 -11.78
C PHE A 98 0.11 5.79 -12.29
N ALA A 99 -0.90 6.26 -11.54
CA ALA A 99 -2.25 6.39 -12.05
C ALA A 99 -2.33 7.16 -13.37
N ASN A 100 -1.62 8.29 -13.47
CA ASN A 100 -1.57 9.09 -14.69
C ASN A 100 -0.83 8.38 -15.83
N ILE A 101 0.30 7.72 -15.55
CA ILE A 101 1.02 6.92 -16.55
C ILE A 101 0.16 5.76 -17.06
N MET A 102 -0.54 5.04 -16.18
CA MET A 102 -1.45 3.96 -16.58
C MET A 102 -2.63 4.50 -17.41
N THR A 103 -3.16 5.67 -17.08
CA THR A 103 -4.21 6.33 -17.87
C THR A 103 -3.71 6.68 -19.26
N LEU A 104 -2.51 7.26 -19.38
CA LEU A 104 -1.85 7.52 -20.67
C LEU A 104 -1.57 6.24 -21.47
N ALA A 105 -1.40 5.11 -20.81
CA ALA A 105 -1.24 3.81 -21.43
C ALA A 105 -2.57 3.19 -21.91
N GLY A 106 -3.72 3.80 -21.60
CA GLY A 106 -5.05 3.36 -22.05
C GLY A 106 -5.84 2.51 -21.05
N PHE A 107 -5.50 2.61 -19.75
CA PHE A 107 -6.28 2.00 -18.67
C PHE A 107 -7.37 2.94 -18.13
N GLU A 108 -8.47 2.37 -17.63
CA GLU A 108 -9.48 3.06 -16.82
C GLU A 108 -9.05 2.95 -15.35
N VAL A 109 -8.48 4.02 -14.80
CA VAL A 109 -7.82 3.99 -13.49
C VAL A 109 -8.74 4.57 -12.41
N THR A 110 -8.96 3.77 -11.37
CA THR A 110 -9.35 4.24 -10.03
C THR A 110 -8.13 4.17 -9.13
N ALA A 111 -7.90 5.17 -8.31
CA ALA A 111 -6.70 5.27 -7.50
C ALA A 111 -7.04 5.73 -6.08
N VAL A 112 -6.47 5.06 -5.08
CA VAL A 112 -6.74 5.33 -3.68
C VAL A 112 -5.49 5.60 -2.88
N ASP A 113 -5.61 6.47 -1.89
CA ASP A 113 -4.58 6.74 -0.91
C ASP A 113 -5.23 7.05 0.45
N LEU A 114 -4.53 6.74 1.53
CA LEU A 114 -5.01 7.02 2.88
C LEU A 114 -4.94 8.53 3.20
N SER A 115 -4.08 9.29 2.53
CA SER A 115 -3.87 10.72 2.73
C SER A 115 -4.80 11.57 1.84
N PRO A 116 -5.67 12.41 2.43
CA PRO A 116 -6.47 13.37 1.68
C PRO A 116 -5.62 14.36 0.86
N GLN A 117 -4.52 14.84 1.41
CA GLN A 117 -3.63 15.82 0.79
C GLN A 117 -2.93 15.22 -0.44
N MET A 118 -2.53 13.94 -0.38
CA MET A 118 -2.00 13.23 -1.55
C MET A 118 -3.04 13.17 -2.67
N ILE A 119 -4.29 12.82 -2.34
CA ILE A 119 -5.40 12.77 -3.29
C ILE A 119 -5.72 14.15 -3.89
N GLU A 120 -5.64 15.22 -3.11
CA GLU A 120 -5.79 16.58 -3.63
C GLU A 120 -4.72 16.90 -4.67
N TYR A 121 -3.45 16.63 -4.38
CA TYR A 121 -2.38 16.82 -5.36
C TYR A 121 -2.51 15.93 -6.58
N ALA A 122 -2.90 14.66 -6.41
CA ALA A 122 -3.11 13.74 -7.52
C ALA A 122 -4.16 14.27 -8.51
N LYS A 123 -5.27 14.82 -7.98
CA LYS A 123 -6.31 15.46 -8.78
C LYS A 123 -5.79 16.69 -9.55
N LEU A 124 -4.98 17.54 -8.90
CA LEU A 124 -4.39 18.70 -9.56
C LEU A 124 -3.44 18.28 -10.70
N VAL A 125 -2.57 17.30 -10.47
CA VAL A 125 -1.64 16.80 -11.50
C VAL A 125 -2.42 16.22 -12.69
N SER A 126 -3.45 15.40 -12.45
CA SER A 126 -4.26 14.88 -13.56
C SER A 126 -5.00 15.98 -14.31
N GLN A 127 -5.47 17.02 -13.61
CA GLN A 127 -6.10 18.17 -14.25
C GLN A 127 -5.11 18.92 -15.15
N GLU A 128 -3.87 19.15 -14.68
CA GLU A 128 -2.80 19.77 -15.47
C GLU A 128 -2.42 18.95 -16.72
N LEU A 129 -2.53 17.62 -16.64
CA LEU A 129 -2.27 16.69 -17.74
C LEU A 129 -3.51 16.40 -18.62
N GLU A 130 -4.66 17.00 -18.31
CA GLU A 130 -5.94 16.74 -18.99
C GLU A 130 -6.39 15.26 -18.93
N LEU A 131 -6.02 14.56 -17.88
CA LEU A 131 -6.33 13.15 -17.64
C LEU A 131 -7.52 12.98 -16.69
N ARG A 132 -8.27 11.90 -16.86
CA ARG A 132 -9.37 11.51 -15.97
C ARG A 132 -9.03 10.25 -15.20
N VAL A 133 -8.84 10.41 -13.90
CA VAL A 133 -8.64 9.32 -12.94
C VAL A 133 -9.64 9.49 -11.79
N ASP A 134 -10.23 8.39 -11.34
CA ASP A 134 -11.10 8.40 -10.15
C ASP A 134 -10.26 8.27 -8.87
N TYR A 135 -9.92 9.40 -8.27
CA TYR A 135 -9.16 9.45 -7.02
C TYR A 135 -10.04 9.49 -5.77
N ARG A 136 -9.81 8.57 -4.84
CA ARG A 136 -10.56 8.47 -3.58
C ARG A 136 -9.65 8.34 -2.36
N VAL A 137 -10.04 9.00 -1.26
CA VAL A 137 -9.39 8.75 0.04
C VAL A 137 -9.92 7.43 0.59
N MET A 138 -9.04 6.46 0.81
CA MET A 138 -9.44 5.12 1.26
C MET A 138 -8.30 4.40 1.99
N ASP A 139 -8.64 3.61 3.00
CA ASP A 139 -7.70 2.69 3.64
C ASP A 139 -7.58 1.42 2.79
N ALA A 140 -6.35 1.03 2.43
CA ALA A 140 -6.06 -0.19 1.69
C ALA A 140 -6.56 -1.47 2.41
N GLN A 141 -6.74 -1.41 3.73
CA GLN A 141 -7.25 -2.51 4.55
C GLN A 141 -8.79 -2.58 4.58
N VAL A 142 -9.50 -1.62 3.97
CA VAL A 142 -10.96 -1.57 3.86
C VAL A 142 -11.34 -0.88 2.54
N LEU A 143 -11.35 -1.64 1.45
CA LEU A 143 -11.64 -1.13 0.12
C LEU A 143 -13.16 -1.09 -0.12
N HIS A 144 -13.73 0.09 -0.27
CA HIS A 144 -15.17 0.28 -0.53
C HIS A 144 -15.54 0.05 -2.00
N PHE A 145 -15.10 -1.08 -2.55
CA PHE A 145 -15.43 -1.56 -3.88
C PHE A 145 -16.07 -2.94 -3.81
N GLU A 146 -16.92 -3.25 -4.78
CA GLU A 146 -17.50 -4.58 -4.92
C GLU A 146 -16.41 -5.62 -5.22
N ALA A 147 -16.67 -6.87 -4.85
CA ALA A 147 -15.79 -7.97 -5.24
C ALA A 147 -15.77 -8.13 -6.78
N ASN A 148 -14.67 -8.63 -7.33
CA ASN A 148 -14.54 -8.89 -8.77
C ASN A 148 -14.77 -7.64 -9.66
N THR A 149 -14.28 -6.48 -9.25
CA THR A 149 -14.48 -5.20 -9.97
C THR A 149 -13.35 -4.90 -10.95
N PHE A 150 -12.09 -5.15 -10.56
CA PHE A 150 -10.91 -4.71 -11.31
C PHE A 150 -10.23 -5.86 -12.06
N ASP A 151 -9.70 -5.54 -13.24
CA ASP A 151 -8.88 -6.47 -14.01
C ASP A 151 -7.45 -6.54 -13.44
N PHE A 152 -6.96 -5.40 -12.94
CA PHE A 152 -5.66 -5.26 -12.29
C PHE A 152 -5.76 -4.50 -10.98
N VAL A 153 -4.93 -4.90 -10.02
CA VAL A 153 -4.59 -4.09 -8.84
C VAL A 153 -3.10 -3.81 -8.91
N PHE A 154 -2.73 -2.54 -8.80
CA PHE A 154 -1.35 -2.08 -8.82
C PHE A 154 -1.02 -1.40 -7.49
N THR A 155 0.15 -1.71 -6.94
CA THR A 155 0.70 -1.01 -5.77
C THR A 155 2.22 -0.93 -5.91
N ARG A 156 2.80 0.18 -5.46
CA ARG A 156 4.25 0.37 -5.47
C ARG A 156 4.73 1.14 -4.25
N LEU A 157 5.76 0.62 -3.58
CA LEU A 157 6.42 1.23 -2.41
C LEU A 157 5.46 1.63 -1.27
N MET A 158 4.41 0.83 -1.04
CA MET A 158 3.33 1.13 -0.10
C MET A 158 3.25 0.12 1.05
N THR A 159 3.53 -1.17 0.81
CA THR A 159 3.15 -2.25 1.72
C THR A 159 3.86 -2.22 3.08
N TRP A 160 5.07 -1.64 3.12
CA TRP A 160 5.84 -1.42 4.35
C TRP A 160 5.16 -0.47 5.36
N THR A 161 4.17 0.32 4.93
CA THR A 161 3.43 1.25 5.81
C THR A 161 2.15 0.63 6.39
N ILE A 162 1.75 -0.56 5.96
CA ILE A 162 0.43 -1.12 6.23
C ILE A 162 0.41 -1.87 7.58
N PRO A 163 -0.48 -1.50 8.53
CA PRO A 163 -0.65 -2.19 9.81
C PRO A 163 -0.99 -3.67 9.72
N ASP A 164 -2.05 -4.00 8.97
CA ASP A 164 -2.54 -5.35 8.75
C ASP A 164 -2.36 -5.70 7.27
N LEU A 165 -1.15 -6.12 6.94
CA LEU A 165 -0.77 -6.43 5.56
C LEU A 165 -1.57 -7.61 4.98
N GLU A 166 -1.91 -8.59 5.81
CA GLU A 166 -2.74 -9.71 5.39
C GLU A 166 -4.14 -9.24 4.99
N LYS A 167 -4.76 -8.36 5.78
CA LYS A 167 -6.05 -7.76 5.44
C LYS A 167 -6.00 -6.92 4.17
N CYS A 168 -4.93 -6.15 3.99
CA CYS A 168 -4.70 -5.37 2.77
C CYS A 168 -4.67 -6.27 1.53
N TYR A 169 -3.88 -7.35 1.54
CA TYR A 169 -3.85 -8.29 0.41
C TYR A 169 -5.17 -9.02 0.20
N ARG A 170 -5.90 -9.40 1.26
CA ARG A 170 -7.24 -9.98 1.13
C ARG A 170 -8.22 -9.02 0.46
N GLU A 171 -8.17 -7.73 0.80
CA GLU A 171 -9.02 -6.72 0.14
C GLU A 171 -8.64 -6.53 -1.34
N MET A 172 -7.34 -6.47 -1.65
CA MET A 172 -6.86 -6.41 -3.05
C MET A 172 -7.28 -7.65 -3.86
N GLU A 173 -7.16 -8.84 -3.28
CA GLU A 173 -7.61 -10.08 -3.92
C GLU A 173 -9.12 -10.10 -4.11
N ARG A 174 -9.90 -9.68 -3.11
CA ARG A 174 -11.37 -9.66 -3.17
C ARG A 174 -11.88 -8.78 -4.32
N VAL A 175 -11.28 -7.59 -4.52
CA VAL A 175 -11.74 -6.66 -5.56
C VAL A 175 -11.24 -7.03 -6.96
N LEU A 176 -10.29 -7.94 -7.09
CA LEU A 176 -9.87 -8.51 -8.38
C LEU A 176 -10.93 -9.44 -8.94
N LYS A 177 -11.16 -9.35 -10.25
CA LYS A 177 -11.94 -10.35 -10.99
C LYS A 177 -11.25 -11.71 -10.95
N PRO A 178 -11.98 -12.83 -11.16
CA PRO A 178 -11.36 -14.13 -11.38
C PRO A 178 -10.38 -14.06 -12.56
N GLY A 179 -9.12 -14.46 -12.33
CA GLY A 179 -8.05 -14.35 -13.32
C GLY A 179 -7.38 -12.98 -13.43
N GLY A 180 -7.87 -11.97 -12.71
CA GLY A 180 -7.24 -10.66 -12.57
C GLY A 180 -5.86 -10.75 -11.93
N LYS A 181 -5.06 -9.68 -12.09
CA LYS A 181 -3.65 -9.68 -11.68
C LYS A 181 -3.36 -8.60 -10.64
N LEU A 182 -2.70 -9.00 -9.56
CA LEU A 182 -2.04 -8.09 -8.63
C LEU A 182 -0.59 -7.87 -9.09
N ILE A 183 -0.20 -6.61 -9.23
CA ILE A 183 1.18 -6.20 -9.46
C ILE A 183 1.63 -5.40 -8.24
N ASN A 184 2.50 -6.00 -7.42
CA ASN A 184 3.13 -5.32 -6.30
C ASN A 184 4.63 -5.11 -6.57
N LEU A 185 5.05 -3.85 -6.59
CA LEU A 185 6.45 -3.46 -6.74
C LEU A 185 6.91 -2.78 -5.44
N ASP A 186 7.50 -3.53 -4.52
CA ASP A 186 8.04 -2.97 -3.29
C ASP A 186 9.56 -3.15 -3.23
N ALA A 187 10.21 -2.30 -2.43
CA ALA A 187 11.63 -2.47 -2.17
C ALA A 187 11.83 -3.47 -1.04
N ASP A 188 12.90 -4.25 -1.13
CA ASP A 188 13.36 -5.03 0.01
C ASP A 188 14.05 -4.07 1.00
N PHE A 189 13.27 -3.58 1.97
CA PHE A 189 13.78 -2.78 3.08
C PHE A 189 14.37 -3.66 4.19
N GLY A 190 14.29 -4.98 4.07
CA GLY A 190 14.98 -5.93 4.92
C GLY A 190 16.41 -6.10 4.43
N LYS A 191 17.38 -5.40 5.04
CA LYS A 191 18.77 -5.82 4.90
C LYS A 191 18.94 -7.19 5.54
N THR A 192 18.95 -8.27 4.76
CA THR A 192 19.78 -9.43 5.12
C THR A 192 21.20 -9.15 4.66
N VAL A 193 22.05 -8.80 5.63
CA VAL A 193 23.51 -8.99 5.52
C VAL A 193 23.84 -10.47 5.41
#